data_AF-A0A812PL08-F1
#
_entry.id   AF-A0A812PL08-F1
#
_cell.length_a   1.000
_cell.length_b   1.000
_cell.length_c   1.000
_cell.angle_alpha   90.00
_cell.angle_beta   90.00
_cell.angle_gamma   90.00
#
_symmetry.space_group_name_H-M   'P 1'
#
loop_
_entity.id
_entity.type
_entity.pdbx_description
1 polymer ?
#
loop_
_entity_poly.entity_id
_entity_poly.type
_entity_poly.pdbx_seq_one_letter_code
_entity_poly.pdbx_strand_id
1 'polypeptide(L)'
;ASVSKESEAFDALLPLPGLFMLRVWQISGVELAAIPAEELSDVLALKQHLRVRKGLPVCLQELLHDGIRLQDSNKLGAPMDVQLVLLSLAKGLEAAQELREAATKGEIEVVRLLLRASTDKDSTN
;
A
#
# COMPACT_ATOMS: atom_id res chain seq x y z
N ALA A 1 -43.57 35.57 3.48
CA ALA A 1 -42.41 36.38 3.88
C ALA A 1 -41.37 35.41 4.44
N SER A 2 -40.54 34.77 3.62
CA SER A 2 -39.47 35.32 2.79
C SER A 2 -38.23 35.71 3.61
N VAL A 3 -37.10 35.14 3.17
CA VAL A 3 -35.70 35.61 3.29
C VAL A 3 -34.84 35.00 4.41
N SER A 4 -34.12 33.95 4.01
CA SER A 4 -32.65 33.84 3.94
C SER A 4 -31.79 34.34 5.10
N LYS A 5 -31.01 33.40 5.66
CA LYS A 5 -29.59 33.62 5.96
C LYS A 5 -28.79 32.43 5.45
N GLU A 6 -28.27 32.57 4.24
CA GLU A 6 -26.95 32.04 3.90
C GLU A 6 -25.94 32.73 4.80
N SER A 7 -25.06 31.96 5.44
CA SER A 7 -23.75 32.43 5.84
C SER A 7 -22.83 31.22 5.85
N GLU A 8 -22.11 31.08 4.75
CA GLU A 8 -20.84 30.37 4.69
C GLU A 8 -19.97 30.68 5.92
N ALA A 9 -19.40 29.62 6.48
CA ALA A 9 -18.09 29.64 7.11
C ALA A 9 -17.45 28.27 6.83
N PHE A 10 -17.06 28.08 5.56
CA PHE A 10 -16.25 26.97 5.08
C PHE A 10 -14.77 27.19 5.46
N ASP A 11 -14.51 27.63 6.70
CA ASP A 11 -13.15 27.97 7.12
C ASP A 11 -12.92 27.65 8.61
N ALA A 12 -12.43 26.44 8.84
CA ALA A 12 -11.59 26.12 9.98
C ALA A 12 -10.65 24.98 9.57
N LEU A 13 -9.75 25.37 8.66
CA LEU A 13 -8.49 24.71 8.37
C LEU A 13 -7.65 24.63 9.66
N LEU A 14 -7.98 23.70 10.57
CA LEU A 14 -7.10 23.28 11.64
C LEU A 14 -6.44 21.97 11.20
N PRO A 15 -5.16 21.95 10.79
CA PRO A 15 -4.40 20.72 10.83
C PRO A 15 -4.38 20.26 12.29
N LEU A 16 -5.09 19.17 12.58
CA LEU A 16 -5.12 18.58 13.91
C LEU A 16 -3.68 18.21 14.33
N PRO A 17 -3.24 18.60 15.53
CA PRO A 17 -1.89 18.33 16.01
C PRO A 17 -1.78 16.83 16.31
N GLY A 18 -1.13 16.08 15.42
CA GLY A 18 -0.88 14.64 15.59
C GLY A 18 -0.95 13.78 14.34
N LEU A 19 -1.27 14.32 13.16
CA LEU A 19 -1.36 13.56 11.91
C LEU A 19 0.03 13.12 11.40
N PHE A 20 0.63 12.13 12.05
CA PHE A 20 1.80 11.45 11.54
C PHE A 20 1.40 10.66 10.31
N MET A 21 1.48 11.25 9.12
CA MET A 21 1.12 10.55 7.89
C MET A 21 2.33 9.81 7.32
N LEU A 22 2.18 8.50 7.17
CA LEU A 22 3.00 7.66 6.31
C LEU A 22 2.62 7.90 4.86
N ARG A 23 3.57 8.33 4.05
CA ARG A 23 3.36 8.43 2.60
C ARG A 23 4.00 7.24 1.93
N VAL A 24 3.19 6.54 1.15
CA VAL A 24 3.66 5.42 0.33
C VAL A 24 3.95 5.95 -1.06
N TRP A 25 5.22 5.94 -1.44
CA TRP A 25 5.69 6.37 -2.74
C TRP A 25 5.98 5.15 -3.60
N GLN A 26 5.63 5.20 -4.88
CA GLN A 26 6.11 4.21 -5.84
C GLN A 26 7.51 4.61 -6.33
N ILE A 27 8.31 3.64 -6.80
CA ILE A 27 9.62 3.91 -7.44
C ILE A 27 9.56 4.86 -8.63
N SER A 28 8.38 5.04 -9.23
CA SER A 28 8.12 6.01 -10.30
C SER A 28 8.09 7.46 -9.81
N GLY A 29 8.11 7.69 -8.49
CA GLY A 29 7.92 9.00 -7.86
C GLY A 29 6.46 9.38 -7.64
N VAL A 30 5.52 8.46 -7.90
CA VAL A 30 4.08 8.70 -7.70
C VAL A 30 3.67 8.37 -6.26
N GLU A 31 2.99 9.30 -5.60
CA GLU A 31 2.37 9.05 -4.29
C GLU A 31 1.19 8.08 -4.46
N LEU A 32 1.29 6.92 -3.83
CA LEU A 32 0.38 5.79 -4.01
C LEU A 32 -0.74 5.80 -2.96
N ALA A 33 -0.40 6.21 -1.73
CA ALA A 33 -1.34 6.44 -0.63
C ALA A 33 -0.73 7.31 0.49
N ALA A 34 -1.56 8.12 1.14
CA ALA A 34 -1.26 8.79 2.40
C ALA A 34 -2.06 8.10 3.54
N ILE A 35 -1.28 7.48 4.42
CA ILE A 35 -1.56 6.63 5.58
C ILE A 35 -1.48 7.29 6.96
N PRO A 36 -2.51 7.50 7.81
CA PRO A 36 -2.21 7.88 9.19
C PRO A 36 -1.40 6.76 9.88
N ALA A 37 -0.25 7.09 10.46
CA ALA A 37 0.62 6.15 11.17
C ALA A 37 -0.05 5.56 12.41
N GLU A 38 -1.08 6.23 12.93
CA GLU A 38 -1.92 5.73 14.02
C GLU A 38 -2.83 4.56 13.58
N GLU A 39 -3.18 4.49 12.29
CA GLU A 39 -3.99 3.39 11.73
C GLU A 39 -3.16 2.13 11.44
N LEU A 40 -1.83 2.25 11.40
CA LEU A 40 -0.92 1.18 10.97
C LEU A 40 0.07 0.84 12.08
N SER A 41 -0.06 -0.35 12.68
CA SER A 41 0.89 -0.83 13.68
C SER A 41 2.26 -1.12 13.06
N ASP A 42 2.27 -1.92 11.99
CA ASP A 42 3.47 -2.55 11.45
C ASP A 42 3.47 -2.52 9.92
N VAL A 43 4.65 -2.75 9.33
CA VAL A 43 4.85 -2.87 7.88
C VAL A 43 3.93 -3.92 7.25
N LEU A 44 3.66 -5.02 7.96
CA LEU A 44 2.71 -6.03 7.49
C LEU A 44 1.30 -5.46 7.31
N ALA A 45 0.82 -4.65 8.27
CA ALA A 45 -0.50 -4.01 8.20
C ALA A 45 -0.56 -3.06 7.00
N LEU A 46 0.53 -2.33 6.73
CA LEU A 46 0.62 -1.47 5.55
C LEU A 46 0.55 -2.28 4.24
N LYS A 47 1.28 -3.40 4.15
CA LYS A 47 1.23 -4.26 2.96
C LYS A 47 -0.16 -4.86 2.73
N GLN A 48 -0.83 -5.28 3.80
CA GLN A 48 -2.21 -5.78 3.75
C GLN A 48 -3.18 -4.68 3.31
N HIS A 49 -3.00 -3.45 3.80
CA HIS A 49 -3.83 -2.32 3.39
C HIS A 49 -3.67 -2.02 1.91
N LEU A 50 -2.45 -2.05 1.40
CA LEU A 50 -2.16 -1.92 -0.03
C LEU A 50 -2.75 -3.07 -0.84
N ARG A 51 -2.77 -4.29 -0.30
CA ARG A 51 -3.46 -5.42 -0.93
C ARG A 51 -4.96 -5.16 -1.08
N VAL A 52 -5.64 -4.73 -0.02
CA VAL A 52 -7.08 -4.47 -0.05
C VAL A 52 -7.42 -3.26 -0.93
N ARG A 53 -6.64 -2.18 -0.84
CA ARG A 53 -6.95 -0.91 -1.52
C ARG A 53 -6.52 -0.89 -2.99
N LYS A 54 -5.43 -1.57 -3.33
CA LYS A 54 -4.81 -1.50 -4.66
C LYS A 54 -4.73 -2.86 -5.35
N GLY A 55 -5.14 -3.95 -4.70
CA GLY A 55 -5.07 -5.31 -5.26
C GLY A 55 -3.64 -5.83 -5.36
N LEU A 56 -2.69 -5.27 -4.61
CA LEU A 56 -1.28 -5.67 -4.70
C LEU A 56 -1.00 -6.87 -3.76
N PRO A 57 -0.54 -8.02 -4.27
CA PRO A 57 -0.18 -9.17 -3.41
C PRO A 57 0.96 -8.82 -2.45
N VAL A 58 0.87 -9.24 -1.19
CA VAL A 58 1.83 -8.90 -0.12
C VAL A 58 3.22 -9.46 -0.42
N CYS A 59 3.31 -10.66 -1.01
CA CYS A 59 4.60 -11.27 -1.37
C CYS A 59 5.37 -10.53 -2.46
N LEU A 60 4.69 -9.69 -3.26
CA LEU A 60 5.34 -8.83 -4.24
C LEU A 60 5.68 -7.45 -3.68
N GLN A 61 5.17 -7.08 -2.50
CA GLN A 61 5.40 -5.76 -1.94
C GLN A 61 6.68 -5.73 -1.11
N GLU A 62 7.66 -4.96 -1.57
CA GLU A 62 8.82 -4.56 -0.78
C GLU A 62 8.68 -3.10 -0.37
N LEU A 63 8.74 -2.84 0.92
CA LEU A 63 8.73 -1.49 1.48
C LEU A 63 10.16 -1.12 1.85
N LEU A 64 10.60 0.06 1.41
CA LEU A 64 11.90 0.63 1.72
C LEU A 64 11.72 1.98 2.41
N HIS A 65 12.61 2.31 3.32
CA HIS A 65 12.71 3.61 3.95
C HIS A 65 14.17 4.06 3.87
N ASP A 66 14.44 5.22 3.28
CA ASP A 66 15.81 5.70 3.00
C ASP A 66 16.71 4.65 2.32
N GLY A 67 16.14 3.86 1.40
CA GLY A 67 16.85 2.79 0.70
C GLY A 67 17.07 1.50 1.52
N ILE A 68 16.60 1.45 2.76
CA ILE A 68 16.67 0.27 3.63
C ILE A 68 15.36 -0.50 3.55
N ARG A 69 15.43 -1.80 3.23
CA ARG A 69 14.25 -2.68 3.22
C ARG A 69 13.68 -2.84 4.63
N LEU A 70 12.41 -2.50 4.77
CA LEU A 70 11.66 -2.72 5.99
C LEU A 70 11.15 -4.17 6.06
N GLN A 71 11.31 -4.80 7.23
CA GLN A 71 10.73 -6.11 7.51
C GLN A 71 9.31 -5.97 8.00
N ASP A 72 8.52 -7.03 7.87
CA ASP A 72 7.10 -7.06 8.25
C ASP A 72 6.87 -6.73 9.73
N SER A 73 7.85 -7.02 10.59
CA SER A 73 7.85 -6.74 12.02
C SER A 73 8.28 -5.32 12.40
N ASN A 74 8.71 -4.49 11.44
CA ASN A 74 9.07 -3.11 11.73
C ASN A 74 7.80 -2.30 12.06
N LYS A 75 7.85 -1.57 13.17
CA LYS A 75 6.75 -0.71 13.61
C LYS A 75 6.74 0.59 12.82
N LEU A 76 5.57 1.01 12.38
CA LEU A 76 5.35 2.24 11.64
C LEU A 76 4.71 3.30 12.55
N GLY A 77 5.35 3.58 13.69
CA GLY A 77 4.82 4.52 14.70
C GLY A 77 5.24 5.98 14.52
N ALA A 78 5.91 6.31 13.41
CA ALA A 78 6.45 7.64 13.14
C ALA A 78 6.06 8.08 11.72
N PRO A 79 5.92 9.39 11.48
CA PRO A 79 5.69 9.93 10.14
C PRO A 79 6.94 9.64 9.32
N MET A 80 6.79 8.85 8.26
CA MET A 80 7.91 8.52 7.40
C MET A 80 7.46 8.28 5.96
N ASP A 81 8.36 8.57 5.03
CA ASP A 81 8.15 8.30 3.62
C ASP A 81 8.67 6.91 3.30
N VAL A 82 7.77 6.02 2.89
CA VAL A 82 8.11 4.64 2.51
C VAL A 82 7.97 4.46 1.02
N GLN A 83 8.94 3.82 0.40
CA GLN A 83 8.94 3.47 -1.00
C GLN A 83 8.43 2.05 -1.17
N LEU A 84 7.35 1.89 -1.93
CA LEU A 84 6.84 0.61 -2.38
C LEU A 84 7.51 0.21 -3.70
N VAL A 85 8.29 -0.85 -3.63
CA VAL A 85 8.81 -1.60 -4.77
C VAL A 85 7.91 -2.81 -4.97
N LEU A 86 7.28 -2.89 -6.15
CA LEU A 86 6.58 -4.11 -6.55
C LEU A 86 7.58 -5.03 -7.24
N LEU A 87 7.87 -6.17 -6.63
CA LEU A 87 8.71 -7.19 -7.21
C LEU A 87 8.02 -7.83 -8.42
N SER A 88 8.78 -8.00 -9.49
CA SER A 88 8.34 -8.78 -10.66
C SER A 88 8.53 -10.28 -10.47
N LEU A 89 9.16 -10.74 -9.39
CA LEU A 89 9.38 -12.16 -9.12
C LEU A 89 8.95 -12.50 -7.71
N ALA A 90 7.93 -13.34 -7.61
CA ALA A 90 7.45 -13.85 -6.34
C ALA A 90 8.29 -15.07 -5.90
N LYS A 91 8.65 -15.16 -4.62
CA LYS A 91 9.31 -16.35 -4.08
C LYS A 91 8.32 -17.52 -4.12
N GLY A 92 8.64 -18.55 -4.91
CA GLY A 92 7.66 -19.49 -5.46
C GLY A 92 6.68 -20.14 -4.47
N LEU A 93 7.06 -20.41 -3.22
CA LEU A 93 6.16 -21.01 -2.24
C LEU A 93 5.14 -20.00 -1.68
N GLU A 94 5.59 -18.82 -1.28
CA GLU A 94 4.73 -17.73 -0.76
C GLU A 94 3.79 -17.22 -1.85
N ALA A 95 4.32 -17.10 -3.07
CA ALA A 95 3.57 -16.73 -4.26
C ALA A 95 2.43 -17.70 -4.57
N ALA A 96 2.73 -19.01 -4.57
CA ALA A 96 1.76 -20.05 -4.88
C ALA A 96 0.64 -20.11 -3.83
N GLN A 97 1.00 -19.91 -2.55
CA GLN A 97 0.02 -19.84 -1.48
C GLN A 97 -0.89 -18.61 -1.63
N GLU A 98 -0.31 -17.43 -1.82
CA GLU A 98 -1.09 -16.18 -1.97
C GLU A 98 -1.94 -16.20 -3.26
N LEU A 99 -1.45 -16.82 -4.34
CA LEU A 99 -2.19 -17.04 -5.58
C LEU A 99 -3.40 -17.94 -5.35
N ARG A 100 -3.21 -19.06 -4.64
CA ARG A 100 -4.30 -19.99 -4.31
C ARG A 100 -5.36 -19.31 -3.46
N GLU A 101 -4.95 -18.54 -2.46
CA GLU A 101 -5.87 -17.78 -1.61
C GLU A 101 -6.64 -16.72 -2.41
N ALA A 102 -5.95 -15.93 -3.24
CA ALA A 102 -6.56 -14.92 -4.10
C ALA A 102 -7.54 -15.54 -5.10
N ALA A 103 -7.18 -16.68 -5.71
CA ALA A 103 -8.06 -17.43 -6.61
C ALA A 103 -9.31 -17.96 -5.89
N THR A 104 -9.16 -18.44 -4.66
CA THR A 104 -10.29 -18.94 -3.85
C THR A 104 -11.25 -17.80 -3.47
N LYS A 105 -10.70 -16.60 -3.20
CA LYS A 105 -11.48 -15.41 -2.86
C LYS A 105 -12.04 -14.66 -4.08
N GLY A 106 -11.65 -15.04 -5.30
CA GLY A 106 -12.04 -14.34 -6.52
C GLY A 106 -11.34 -12.99 -6.72
N GLU A 107 -10.17 -12.78 -6.10
CA GLU A 107 -9.37 -11.56 -6.22
C GLU A 107 -8.61 -11.53 -7.58
N ILE A 108 -9.35 -11.29 -8.67
CA ILE A 108 -8.84 -11.41 -10.06
C ILE A 108 -7.58 -10.56 -10.29
N GLU A 109 -7.53 -9.33 -9.78
CA GLU A 109 -6.37 -8.44 -10.00
C GLU A 109 -5.11 -8.91 -9.27
N VAL A 110 -5.27 -9.48 -8.07
CA VAL A 110 -4.16 -10.10 -7.32
C VAL A 110 -3.65 -11.33 -8.06
N VAL A 111 -4.56 -12.20 -8.53
CA VAL A 111 -4.23 -13.38 -9.35
C VAL A 111 -3.50 -12.99 -10.63
N ARG A 112 -3.98 -11.95 -11.33
CA ARG A 112 -3.35 -11.43 -12.55
C ARG A 112 -1.94 -10.93 -12.29
N LEU A 113 -1.72 -10.16 -11.22
CA LEU A 113 -0.40 -9.65 -10.87
C LEU A 113 0.58 -10.76 -10.52
N LEU A 114 0.14 -11.74 -9.72
CA LEU A 114 0.94 -12.91 -9.37
C LEU A 114 1.30 -13.76 -10.58
N LEU A 115 0.35 -14.00 -11.49
CA LEU A 115 0.59 -14.71 -12.73
C LEU A 115 1.59 -13.96 -13.61
N ARG A 116 1.42 -12.64 -13.79
CA ARG A 116 2.33 -11.82 -14.59
C ARG A 116 3.75 -11.84 -14.04
N ALA A 117 3.90 -11.73 -12.72
CA ALA A 117 5.19 -11.81 -12.04
C ALA A 117 5.84 -13.21 -12.22
N SER A 118 5.06 -14.28 -12.20
CA SER A 118 5.62 -15.63 -12.41
C SER A 118 5.95 -15.93 -13.88
N THR A 119 5.26 -15.33 -14.85
CA THR A 119 5.45 -15.60 -16.29
C THR A 119 6.65 -14.87 -16.91
N ASP A 120 7.18 -13.82 -16.27
CA ASP A 120 8.37 -13.10 -16.74
C ASP A 120 9.68 -13.93 -16.58
N LYS A 121 9.57 -15.15 -16.05
CA LYS A 121 10.71 -16.04 -15.79
C LYS A 121 11.16 -16.88 -17.00
N ASP A 122 10.47 -16.79 -18.14
CA ASP A 122 10.69 -17.67 -19.31
C ASP A 122 11.30 -16.98 -20.55
N SER A 123 11.92 -15.80 -20.40
CA SER A 123 12.67 -15.16 -21.49
C SER A 123 14.14 -14.89 -21.15
N THR A 124 14.83 -15.90 -20.64
CA THR A 124 16.31 -15.98 -20.76
C THR A 124 16.68 -17.28 -21.43
N ASN A 125 16.88 -17.16 -22.75
CA ASN A 125 17.69 -18.01 -23.63
C ASN A 125 19.13 -18.11 -23.11
#